data_AF-M1C786-F1
#
_entry.id   AF-M1C786-F1
#
_cell.length_a   1.000
_cell.length_b   1.000
_cell.length_c   1.000
_cell.angle_alpha   90.00
_cell.angle_beta   90.00
_cell.angle_gamma   90.00
#
_symmetry.space_group_name_H-M   'P 1'
#
loop_
_entity.id
_entity.type
_entity.pdbx_description
1 polymer ?
#
loop_
_entity_poly.entity_id
_entity_poly.type
_entity_poly.pdbx_seq_one_letter_code
_entity_poly.pdbx_strand_id
1 'polypeptide(L)'
;MHHTHASLPHYDSSEWDYLRGALATVDRDYGVLNKVFHNVTDTHVLHHIFSYISHYHAMEATNAIKPLLGEYYQVDDTPILKAMWRDTKDCIYVEKDTGSHQGKGVYWYKNKL
;
A
#
# COMPACT_ATOMS: atom_id res chain seq x y z
N MET A 1 -0.20 2.06 -8.93
CA MET A 1 1.12 1.99 -8.27
C MET A 1 0.96 1.86 -6.76
N HIS A 2 0.80 2.93 -5.97
CA HIS A 2 0.77 2.81 -4.49
C HIS A 2 -0.36 1.94 -3.93
N HIS A 3 -1.52 1.88 -4.59
CA HIS A 3 -2.65 1.00 -4.20
C HIS A 3 -2.79 -0.26 -5.06
N THR A 4 -1.78 -0.56 -5.89
CA THR A 4 -1.80 -1.71 -6.81
C THR A 4 -0.59 -2.56 -6.51
N HIS A 5 -0.79 -3.64 -5.75
CA HIS A 5 0.27 -4.57 -5.40
C HIS A 5 -0.35 -5.87 -4.87
N ALA A 6 0.27 -7.02 -5.15
CA ALA A 6 -0.29 -8.33 -4.81
C ALA A 6 -0.45 -8.58 -3.29
N SER A 7 0.34 -7.90 -2.46
CA SER A 7 0.23 -7.97 -0.99
C SER A 7 -0.84 -7.05 -0.40
N LEU A 8 -1.54 -6.25 -1.21
CA LEU A 8 -2.56 -5.34 -0.70
C LEU A 8 -3.94 -5.98 -0.70
N PRO A 9 -4.63 -5.99 0.46
CA PRO A 9 -6.01 -6.44 0.54
C PRO A 9 -6.95 -5.42 -0.07
N HIS A 10 -8.05 -5.92 -0.61
CA HIS A 10 -9.21 -5.14 -1.02
C HIS A 10 -10.38 -5.54 -0.15
N TYR A 11 -11.20 -4.58 0.26
CA TYR A 11 -12.28 -4.82 1.21
C TYR A 11 -13.63 -4.44 0.60
N ASP A 12 -14.64 -5.27 0.81
CA ASP A 12 -16.03 -4.84 0.64
C ASP A 12 -16.53 -4.08 1.88
N SER A 13 -17.78 -3.61 1.83
CA SER A 13 -18.38 -2.81 2.90
C SER A 13 -18.53 -3.54 4.24
N SER A 14 -18.40 -4.88 4.28
CA SER A 14 -18.49 -5.66 5.52
C SER A 14 -17.18 -5.69 6.31
N GLU A 15 -16.05 -5.49 5.64
CA GLU A 15 -14.70 -5.54 6.24
C GLU A 15 -13.98 -4.19 6.21
N TRP A 16 -14.44 -3.24 5.39
CA TRP A 16 -13.80 -1.94 5.25
C TRP A 16 -14.04 -1.05 6.46
N ASP A 17 -12.96 -0.44 6.95
CA ASP A 17 -12.99 0.71 7.85
C ASP A 17 -11.90 1.72 7.42
N TYR A 18 -11.86 2.87 8.07
CA TYR A 18 -10.91 3.93 7.74
C TYR A 18 -9.45 3.44 7.79
N LEU A 19 -9.05 2.73 8.84
CA LEU A 19 -7.65 2.34 9.04
C LEU A 19 -7.26 1.23 8.08
N ARG A 20 -8.11 0.24 7.87
CA ARG A 20 -7.92 -0.82 6.87
C ARG A 20 -7.81 -0.25 5.46
N GLY A 21 -8.65 0.72 5.13
CA GLY A 21 -8.57 1.46 3.87
C GLY A 21 -7.27 2.25 3.73
N ALA A 22 -6.86 2.98 4.77
CA ALA A 22 -5.64 3.78 4.77
C ALA A 22 -4.37 2.92 4.62
N LEU A 23 -4.36 1.73 5.22
CA LEU A 23 -3.26 0.76 5.14
C LEU A 23 -3.27 -0.08 3.85
N ALA A 24 -4.30 0.02 3.01
CA ALA A 24 -4.35 -0.64 1.70
C ALA A 24 -3.50 0.13 0.66
N THR A 25 -2.23 0.37 0.99
CA THR A 25 -1.28 1.06 0.17
C THR A 25 0.16 0.67 0.51
N VAL A 26 1.09 0.91 -0.40
CA VAL A 26 2.51 0.54 -0.27
C VAL A 26 3.42 1.70 -0.64
N ASP A 27 4.39 1.95 0.23
CA ASP A 27 5.47 2.90 -0.02
C ASP A 27 6.50 2.32 -1.00
N ARG A 28 7.07 3.18 -1.83
CA ARG A 28 8.07 2.79 -2.82
C ARG A 28 9.15 3.83 -2.97
N ASP A 29 10.39 3.37 -3.10
CA ASP A 29 11.53 4.21 -3.40
C ASP A 29 11.66 4.44 -4.91
N TYR A 30 11.47 5.69 -5.35
CA TYR A 30 11.70 6.12 -6.74
C TYR A 30 13.09 6.76 -6.91
N GLY A 31 13.96 6.64 -5.92
CA GLY A 31 15.31 7.19 -5.88
C GLY A 31 15.27 8.72 -5.87
N VAL A 32 15.97 9.35 -6.82
CA VAL A 32 16.06 10.82 -6.91
C VAL A 32 14.69 11.48 -7.06
N LEU A 33 13.71 10.76 -7.64
CA LEU A 33 12.36 11.27 -7.83
C LEU A 33 11.60 11.45 -6.51
N ASN A 34 11.96 10.77 -5.41
CA ASN A 34 11.31 11.00 -4.11
C ASN A 34 11.40 12.47 -3.74
N LYS A 35 12.58 13.08 -3.89
CA LYS A 35 12.78 14.51 -3.60
C LYS A 35 11.96 15.42 -4.51
N VAL A 36 11.82 15.06 -5.78
CA VAL A 36 11.00 15.81 -6.76
C VAL A 36 9.52 15.75 -6.37
N PHE A 37 9.06 14.62 -5.85
CA PHE A 37 7.69 14.42 -5.37
C PHE A 37 7.52 14.68 -3.87
N HIS A 38 8.44 15.40 -3.23
CA HIS A 38 8.38 15.74 -1.80
C HIS A 38 8.20 14.54 -0.86
N ASN A 39 8.82 13.41 -1.20
CA ASN A 39 8.77 12.12 -0.51
C ASN A 39 7.36 11.52 -0.39
N VAL A 40 6.38 11.97 -1.17
CA VAL A 40 5.03 11.38 -1.10
C VAL A 40 5.05 9.90 -1.52
N THR A 41 6.02 9.48 -2.34
CA THR A 41 6.15 8.11 -2.85
C THR A 41 6.62 7.13 -1.78
N ASP A 42 7.44 7.58 -0.84
CA ASP A 42 8.04 6.85 0.28
C ASP A 42 7.50 7.28 1.66
N THR A 43 6.42 8.08 1.67
CA THR A 43 5.58 8.37 2.85
C THR A 43 4.08 8.24 2.54
N HIS A 44 3.71 7.50 1.51
CA HIS A 44 2.34 7.42 1.02
C HIS A 44 1.40 6.76 2.05
N VAL A 45 1.87 5.71 2.74
CA VAL A 45 1.13 5.06 3.84
C VAL A 45 0.79 6.07 4.93
N LEU A 46 1.77 6.84 5.40
CA LEU A 46 1.55 7.89 6.39
C LEU A 46 0.55 8.94 5.89
N HIS A 47 0.69 9.36 4.63
CA HIS A 47 -0.24 10.31 4.03
C HIS A 47 -1.68 9.80 4.05
N HIS A 48 -1.94 8.50 3.88
CA HIS A 48 -3.30 7.96 4.01
C HIS A 48 -3.83 7.95 5.45
N ILE A 49 -2.96 7.66 6.42
CA ILE A 49 -3.32 7.69 7.85
C ILE A 49 -3.53 9.13 8.34
N PHE A 50 -2.80 10.09 7.78
CA PHE A 50 -2.91 11.51 8.11
C PHE A 50 -2.92 12.35 6.83
N SER A 51 -4.05 12.38 6.11
CA SER A 51 -4.19 13.04 4.80
C SER A 51 -3.88 14.54 4.78
N TYR A 52 -3.95 15.19 5.93
CA TYR A 52 -3.62 16.60 6.11
C TYR A 52 -2.15 16.85 6.49
N ILE A 53 -1.33 15.80 6.63
CA ILE A 53 0.09 15.97 6.99
C ILE A 53 0.84 16.69 5.87
N SER A 54 1.64 17.68 6.26
CA SER A 54 2.52 18.36 5.31
C SER A 54 3.78 17.52 5.04
N HIS A 55 4.30 17.61 3.82
CA HIS A 55 5.50 16.89 3.40
C HIS A 55 6.77 17.30 4.17
N TYR A 56 6.79 18.43 4.88
CA TYR A 56 7.98 18.91 5.61
C TYR A 56 8.44 17.95 6.71
N HIS A 57 7.49 17.29 7.40
CA HIS A 57 7.77 16.33 8.48
C HIS A 57 7.24 14.92 8.17
N ALA A 58 6.81 14.67 6.93
CA ALA A 58 6.26 13.37 6.56
C ALA A 58 7.27 12.24 6.77
N MET A 59 8.54 12.43 6.39
CA MET A 59 9.57 11.41 6.60
C MET A 59 9.82 11.10 8.08
N GLU A 60 9.85 12.12 8.92
CA GLU A 60 10.03 11.98 10.37
C GLU A 60 8.88 11.17 10.97
N ALA A 61 7.63 11.55 10.67
CA ALA A 61 6.45 10.86 11.14
C ALA A 61 6.35 9.43 10.58
N THR A 62 6.73 9.20 9.32
CA THR A 62 6.80 7.86 8.70
C THR A 62 7.72 6.96 9.50
N ASN A 63 8.93 7.43 9.81
CA ASN A 63 9.90 6.65 10.58
C ASN A 63 9.41 6.35 12.00
N ALA A 64 8.63 7.24 12.61
CA ALA A 64 8.03 7.04 13.92
C ALA A 64 6.89 6.00 13.90
N ILE A 65 6.06 5.96 12.85
CA ILE A 65 4.90 5.04 12.78
C ILE A 65 5.24 3.66 12.23
N LYS A 66 6.26 3.53 11.38
CA LYS A 66 6.72 2.24 10.82
C LYS A 66 6.85 1.13 11.88
N PRO A 67 7.56 1.32 13.00
CA PRO A 67 7.69 0.28 14.03
C PRO A 67 6.38 0.00 14.79
N LEU A 68 5.45 0.95 14.85
CA LEU A 68 4.14 0.77 15.49
C LEU A 68 3.20 -0.07 14.63
N LEU A 69 3.27 0.09 13.31
CA LEU A 69 2.45 -0.65 12.36
C LEU A 69 3.01 -2.04 12.06
N GLY A 70 4.33 -2.25 12.20
CA GLY A 70 4.95 -3.56 12.03
C GLY A 70 4.62 -4.18 10.68
N GLU A 71 4.04 -5.38 10.70
CA GLU A 71 3.67 -6.14 9.49
C GLU A 71 2.59 -5.46 8.64
N TYR A 72 1.82 -4.52 9.21
CA TYR A 72 0.82 -3.75 8.48
C TYR A 72 1.43 -2.63 7.64
N TYR A 73 2.70 -2.27 7.86
CA TYR A 73 3.39 -1.29 7.03
C TYR A 73 3.96 -1.95 5.77
N GLN A 74 3.49 -1.55 4.60
CA GLN A 74 3.93 -2.14 3.32
C GLN A 74 4.98 -1.25 2.65
N VAL A 75 6.12 -1.84 2.28
CA VAL A 75 7.19 -1.23 1.48
C VAL A 75 7.54 -2.17 0.33
N ASP A 76 7.78 -1.61 -0.86
CA ASP A 76 8.29 -2.34 -2.01
C ASP A 76 9.48 -1.59 -2.62
N ASP A 77 10.69 -2.06 -2.33
CA ASP A 77 11.96 -1.47 -2.82
C ASP A 77 12.32 -1.96 -4.23
N THR A 78 11.41 -2.64 -4.93
CA THR A 78 11.63 -3.03 -6.33
C THR A 78 11.76 -1.78 -7.20
N PRO A 79 12.78 -1.69 -8.09
CA PRO A 79 12.92 -0.55 -9.00
C PRO A 79 11.61 -0.25 -9.73
N ILE A 80 11.20 1.02 -9.74
CA ILE A 80 9.87 1.46 -10.14
C ILE A 80 9.38 0.87 -11.47
N LEU A 81 10.22 0.85 -12.51
CA LEU A 81 9.84 0.30 -13.81
C LEU A 81 9.55 -1.21 -13.76
N LYS A 82 10.30 -1.95 -12.93
CA LYS A 82 10.09 -3.39 -12.70
C LYS A 82 8.85 -3.63 -11.84
N ALA A 83 8.63 -2.81 -10.80
CA ALA A 83 7.43 -2.86 -9.98
C ALA A 83 6.17 -2.59 -10.83
N MET A 84 6.19 -1.53 -11.64
CA MET A 84 5.11 -1.19 -12.57
C MET A 84 4.81 -2.34 -13.54
N TRP A 85 5.83 -2.94 -14.13
CA TRP A 85 5.64 -4.06 -15.06
C TRP A 85 5.03 -5.29 -14.36
N ARG A 86 5.56 -5.67 -13.20
CA ARG A 86 5.05 -6.76 -12.36
C ARG A 86 3.58 -6.51 -11.99
N ASP A 87 3.30 -5.35 -11.41
CA ASP A 87 1.97 -5.03 -10.90
C ASP A 87 0.95 -4.91 -12.05
N THR A 88 1.34 -4.37 -13.21
CA THR A 88 0.47 -4.34 -14.40
C THR A 88 0.15 -5.73 -14.92
N LYS A 89 1.07 -6.70 -14.82
CA LYS A 89 0.86 -8.07 -15.28
C LYS A 89 0.06 -8.89 -14.27
N ASP A 90 0.37 -8.74 -12.98
CA ASP A 90 -0.05 -9.66 -11.93
C ASP A 90 -1.29 -9.16 -11.17
N CYS A 91 -1.62 -7.87 -11.24
CA CYS A 91 -2.72 -7.23 -10.49
C CYS A 91 -3.88 -6.82 -11.40
N ILE A 92 -4.42 -7.76 -12.19
CA ILE A 92 -5.50 -7.51 -13.15
C ILE A 92 -6.88 -7.51 -12.50
N TYR A 93 -7.12 -8.48 -11.61
CA TYR A 93 -8.42 -8.68 -10.98
C TYR A 93 -8.25 -9.27 -9.57
N VAL A 94 -9.27 -9.09 -8.73
CA VAL A 94 -9.28 -9.56 -7.34
C VAL A 94 -10.33 -10.66 -7.14
N GLU A 95 -10.00 -11.64 -6.31
CA GLU A 95 -10.91 -12.71 -5.91
C GLU A 95 -11.07 -12.72 -4.39
N LYS A 96 -12.23 -13.17 -3.92
CA LYS A 96 -12.52 -13.30 -2.49
C LYS A 96 -11.57 -14.30 -1.83
N ASP A 97 -11.09 -13.97 -0.65
CA ASP A 97 -10.30 -14.90 0.17
C ASP A 97 -11.19 -16.05 0.65
N THR A 98 -10.87 -17.26 0.20
CA THR A 98 -11.59 -18.50 0.57
C THR A 98 -10.88 -19.28 1.68
N GLY A 99 -9.64 -18.90 2.03
CA GLY A 99 -8.80 -19.65 2.97
C GLY A 99 -9.04 -19.35 4.44
N SER A 100 -9.70 -18.23 4.76
CA SER A 100 -9.94 -17.81 6.15
C SER A 100 -11.44 -17.78 6.45
N HIS A 101 -11.88 -18.56 7.45
CA HIS A 101 -13.24 -18.47 8.01
C HIS A 101 -13.55 -17.08 8.65
N GLN A 102 -12.57 -16.15 8.62
CA GLN A 102 -12.60 -14.83 9.24
C GLN A 102 -12.71 -13.68 8.22
N GLY A 103 -12.43 -13.89 6.92
CA GLY A 103 -12.44 -12.81 5.91
C GLY A 103 -13.73 -12.75 5.10
N LYS A 104 -14.86 -12.36 5.71
CA LYS A 104 -16.15 -12.32 5.00
C LYS A 104 -16.26 -11.20 3.96
N GLY A 105 -15.22 -10.42 3.70
CA GLY A 105 -15.21 -9.40 2.65
C GLY A 105 -13.83 -8.97 2.21
N VAL A 106 -12.82 -9.85 2.34
CA VAL A 106 -11.44 -9.57 1.93
C VAL A 106 -11.18 -10.20 0.56
N TYR A 107 -10.53 -9.44 -0.31
CA TYR A 107 -10.21 -9.80 -1.68
C TYR A 107 -8.73 -9.58 -1.94
N TRP A 108 -8.13 -10.45 -2.76
CA TRP A 108 -6.71 -10.40 -3.11
C TRP A 108 -6.52 -10.48 -4.61
N TYR A 109 -5.48 -9.83 -5.13
CA TYR A 109 -5.10 -10.02 -6.52
C TYR A 109 -4.75 -11.48 -6.81
N LYS A 110 -5.18 -11.98 -7.97
CA LYS A 110 -4.84 -13.31 -8.48
C LYS A 110 -4.23 -13.20 -9.86
N ASN A 111 -3.25 -14.08 -10.12
CA ASN A 111 -2.49 -14.12 -11.37
C ASN A 111 -2.65 -15.48 -12.08
N LYS A 112 -3.84 -16.06 -12.03
CA LYS A 112 -4.20 -17.26 -12.81
C LYS A 112 -5.35 -16.90 -13.73
N LEU A 113 -5.05 -16.67 -15.00
CA LEU A 113 -6.03 -16.93 -16.06
C LEU A 113 -6.07 -18.43 -16.34
#